data_AF-A0A7Y8IJI1-F1
#
_entry.id   AF-A0A7Y8IJI1-F1
#
_cell.length_a   1.000
_cell.length_b   1.000
_cell.length_c   1.000
_cell.angle_alpha   90.00
_cell.angle_beta   90.00
_cell.angle_gamma   90.00
#
_symmetry.space_group_name_H-M   'P 1'
#
loop_
_entity.id
_entity.type
_entity.pdbx_description
1 polymer ?
#
loop_
_entity_poly.entity_id
_entity_poly.type
_entity_poly.pdbx_seq_one_letter_code
_entity_poly.pdbx_strand_id
1 'polypeptide(L)'
;MTWSDKLKFDHLSYYPIELNYRFKGKIDRYILDILNPEYYATFLTNKGTKKRYIRYGQFCFTLHYKEYVLQIYKSMLSDMLFIPFKDKTNGKTTEPGGRYLDAEILFPGYETTIDFNMAYNPSCAYNDKFICVIPPEENSLNLEIRAGEKKFK
;
A
#
# COMPACT_ATOMS: atom_id res chain seq x y z
N MET A 1 -14.78 9.20 9.01
CA MET A 1 -15.17 9.52 10.38
C MET A 1 -16.68 9.68 10.45
N THR A 2 -17.31 9.16 11.50
CA THR A 2 -18.70 9.50 11.86
C THR A 2 -18.77 10.93 12.40
N TRP A 3 -19.98 11.46 12.62
CA TRP A 3 -20.13 12.81 13.20
C TRP A 3 -19.55 12.90 14.62
N SER A 4 -19.75 11.85 15.43
CA SER A 4 -19.16 11.73 16.77
C SER A 4 -17.62 11.68 16.73
N ASP A 5 -17.04 10.93 15.77
CA ASP A 5 -15.59 10.89 15.59
C ASP A 5 -15.05 12.29 15.25
N LYS A 6 -15.73 13.04 14.38
CA LYS A 6 -15.29 14.39 13.96
C LYS A 6 -15.25 15.40 15.11
N LEU A 7 -16.18 15.31 16.06
CA LEU A 7 -16.20 16.22 17.21
C LEU A 7 -15.02 16.03 18.17
N LYS A 8 -14.43 14.83 18.18
CA LYS A 8 -13.31 14.46 19.06
C LYS A 8 -11.99 14.35 18.30
N PHE A 9 -12.02 14.54 16.99
CA PHE A 9 -10.85 14.41 16.13
C PHE A 9 -9.92 15.59 16.37
N ASP A 10 -8.66 15.27 16.65
CA ASP A 10 -7.60 16.26 16.77
C ASP A 10 -6.57 16.04 15.65
N HIS A 11 -5.96 14.85 15.63
CA HIS A 11 -4.98 14.47 14.61
C HIS A 11 -4.98 12.95 14.35
N LEU A 12 -4.36 12.56 13.25
CA LEU A 12 -4.01 11.15 12.97
C LEU A 12 -2.71 10.79 13.68
N SER A 13 -2.63 9.56 14.18
CA SER A 13 -1.44 9.05 14.87
C SER A 13 -0.46 8.40 13.90
N TYR A 14 0.82 8.73 14.02
CA TYR A 14 1.89 8.15 13.22
C TYR A 14 2.97 7.50 14.10
N TYR A 15 3.78 6.63 13.51
CA TYR A 15 5.08 6.31 14.06
C TYR A 15 6.05 7.50 13.87
N PRO A 16 7.09 7.61 14.71
CA PRO A 16 8.23 8.49 14.40
C PRO A 16 8.82 8.16 13.03
N ILE A 17 9.34 9.16 12.34
CA ILE A 17 10.00 8.97 11.05
C ILE A 17 11.28 8.18 11.26
N GLU A 18 11.42 7.09 10.51
CA GLU A 18 12.62 6.27 10.51
C GLU A 18 13.11 6.04 9.06
N LEU A 19 14.30 6.53 8.74
CA LEU A 19 14.84 6.53 7.37
C LEU A 19 15.25 5.14 6.87
N ASN A 20 15.42 4.16 7.76
CA ASN A 20 15.65 2.75 7.41
C ASN A 20 14.44 2.09 6.73
N TYR A 21 13.26 2.71 6.78
CA TYR A 21 12.04 2.30 6.09
C TYR A 21 11.82 3.02 4.76
N ARG A 22 12.82 3.77 4.27
CA ARG A 22 12.81 4.44 2.98
C ARG A 22 13.80 3.76 2.03
N PHE A 23 13.28 3.20 0.95
CA PHE A 23 14.04 2.42 -0.03
C PHE A 23 13.99 3.10 -1.39
N LYS A 24 15.16 3.39 -1.96
CA LYS A 24 15.29 3.81 -3.36
C LYS A 24 15.74 2.62 -4.20
N GLY A 25 15.11 2.41 -5.35
CA GLY A 25 15.46 1.30 -6.22
C GLY A 25 14.72 1.35 -7.55
N LYS A 26 15.00 0.34 -8.38
CA LYS A 26 14.35 0.16 -9.67
C LYS A 26 13.09 -0.69 -9.51
N ILE A 27 12.07 -0.37 -10.29
CA ILE A 27 10.91 -1.23 -10.48
C ILE A 27 11.25 -2.23 -11.59
N ASP A 28 11.16 -3.51 -11.26
CA ASP A 28 11.23 -4.59 -12.24
C ASP A 28 9.86 -4.67 -12.93
N ARG A 29 9.76 -3.99 -14.07
CA ARG A 29 8.51 -3.83 -14.84
C ARG A 29 8.08 -5.16 -15.45
N TYR A 30 6.79 -5.46 -15.34
CA TYR A 30 6.19 -6.51 -16.16
C TYR A 30 5.87 -5.96 -17.54
N ILE A 31 6.38 -6.63 -18.57
CA ILE A 31 6.06 -6.33 -19.96
C ILE A 31 4.97 -7.30 -20.40
N LEU A 32 3.72 -6.90 -20.13
CA LEU A 32 2.53 -7.69 -20.44
C LEU A 32 1.74 -6.97 -21.53
N ASP A 33 1.30 -7.74 -22.52
CA ASP A 33 0.32 -7.26 -23.50
C ASP A 33 -1.08 -7.19 -22.87
N ILE A 34 -1.95 -6.29 -23.36
CA ILE A 34 -3.30 -6.12 -22.82
C ILE A 34 -4.19 -7.37 -22.96
N LEU A 35 -3.86 -8.25 -23.91
CA LEU A 35 -4.53 -9.54 -24.11
C LEU A 35 -4.03 -10.62 -23.14
N ASN A 36 -2.90 -10.38 -22.44
CA ASN A 36 -2.42 -11.30 -21.41
C ASN A 36 -3.39 -11.28 -20.22
N PRO A 37 -3.90 -12.44 -19.76
CA PRO A 37 -4.82 -12.50 -18.62
C PRO A 37 -4.24 -11.94 -17.31
N GLU A 38 -2.91 -11.90 -17.16
CA GLU A 38 -2.23 -11.34 -16.00
C GLU A 38 -2.07 -9.83 -16.05
N TYR A 39 -2.33 -9.18 -17.19
CA TYR A 39 -2.17 -7.72 -17.33
C TYR A 39 -2.94 -6.95 -16.25
N TYR A 40 -4.12 -7.44 -15.89
CA TYR A 40 -4.95 -6.83 -14.86
C TYR A 40 -4.91 -7.62 -13.54
N ALA A 41 -4.57 -6.92 -12.46
CA ALA A 41 -4.86 -7.40 -11.11
C ALA A 41 -6.30 -7.05 -10.74
N THR A 42 -7.05 -8.03 -10.23
CA THR A 42 -8.40 -7.83 -9.72
C THR A 42 -8.43 -8.06 -8.21
N PHE A 43 -8.69 -7.01 -7.44
CA PHE A 43 -8.79 -7.10 -6.00
C PHE A 43 -10.22 -7.18 -5.51
N LEU A 44 -10.46 -8.01 -4.50
CA LEU A 44 -11.65 -7.91 -3.67
C LEU A 44 -11.58 -6.65 -2.82
N THR A 45 -12.75 -6.13 -2.47
CA THR A 45 -12.90 -5.00 -1.58
C THR A 45 -13.57 -5.43 -0.27
N ASN A 46 -13.48 -4.57 0.74
CA ASN A 46 -14.19 -4.75 2.02
C ASN A 46 -15.73 -4.84 1.89
N LYS A 47 -16.31 -4.55 0.72
CA LYS A 47 -17.75 -4.67 0.42
C LYS A 47 -18.07 -5.83 -0.52
N GLY A 48 -17.12 -6.72 -0.81
CA GLY A 48 -17.32 -7.86 -1.70
C GLY A 48 -17.35 -7.53 -3.19
N THR A 49 -17.23 -6.24 -3.56
CA THR A 49 -17.05 -5.84 -4.96
C THR A 49 -15.60 -6.02 -5.40
N LYS A 50 -15.35 -5.89 -6.70
CA LYS A 50 -14.02 -6.03 -7.31
C LYS A 50 -13.52 -4.70 -7.87
N LYS A 51 -12.23 -4.41 -7.72
CA LYS A 51 -11.53 -3.31 -8.40
C LYS A 51 -10.38 -3.84 -9.26
N ARG A 52 -10.17 -3.23 -10.42
CA ARG A 52 -9.10 -3.59 -11.35
C ARG A 52 -7.99 -2.55 -11.35
N TYR A 53 -6.76 -3.04 -11.40
CA TYR A 53 -5.54 -2.25 -11.58
C TYR A 53 -4.66 -2.95 -12.61
N ILE A 54 -3.69 -2.24 -13.16
CA ILE A 54 -2.69 -2.83 -14.07
C ILE A 54 -1.57 -3.42 -13.21
N ARG A 55 -1.14 -4.67 -13.47
CA ARG A 55 0.10 -5.21 -12.90
C ARG A 55 1.27 -4.42 -13.47
N TYR A 56 1.95 -3.62 -12.64
CA TYR A 56 2.97 -2.69 -13.12
C TYR A 56 4.38 -3.30 -13.03
N GLY A 57 4.67 -4.02 -11.97
CA GLY A 57 5.98 -4.63 -11.74
C GLY A 57 6.16 -5.00 -10.29
N GLN A 58 7.41 -5.23 -9.89
CA GLN A 58 7.76 -5.48 -8.51
C GLN A 58 8.94 -4.61 -8.06
N PHE A 59 9.07 -4.44 -6.75
CA PHE A 59 10.16 -3.73 -6.11
C PHE A 59 10.76 -4.60 -5.02
N CYS A 60 12.03 -4.94 -5.19
CA CYS A 60 12.81 -5.72 -4.25
C CYS A 60 13.54 -4.76 -3.28
N PHE A 61 13.47 -5.05 -1.99
CA PHE A 61 14.19 -4.30 -0.97
C PHE A 61 14.70 -5.22 0.13
N THR A 62 15.75 -4.76 0.82
CA THR A 62 16.33 -5.50 1.94
C THR A 62 16.10 -4.75 3.23
N LEU A 63 15.57 -5.45 4.24
CA LEU A 63 15.42 -4.92 5.58
C LEU A 63 15.84 -6.00 6.59
N HIS A 64 16.68 -5.65 7.56
CA HIS A 64 17.25 -6.60 8.53
C HIS A 64 17.88 -7.84 7.88
N TYR A 65 18.65 -7.63 6.79
CA TYR A 65 19.33 -8.70 6.02
C TYR A 65 18.40 -9.73 5.37
N LYS A 66 17.10 -9.43 5.26
CA LYS A 66 16.13 -10.25 4.53
C LYS A 66 15.61 -9.48 3.34
N GLU A 67 15.50 -10.17 2.22
CA GLU A 67 14.91 -9.64 1.00
C GLU A 67 13.39 -9.77 1.06
N TYR A 68 12.72 -8.73 0.58
CA TYR A 68 11.28 -8.66 0.48
C TYR A 68 10.91 -8.11 -0.90
N VAL A 69 9.75 -8.53 -1.38
CA VAL A 69 9.21 -8.12 -2.68
C VAL A 69 7.86 -7.47 -2.45
N LEU A 70 7.65 -6.32 -3.08
CA LEU A 70 6.35 -5.67 -3.21
C LEU A 70 5.90 -5.69 -4.66
N GLN A 71 4.71 -6.23 -4.91
CA GLN A 71 4.01 -6.05 -6.17
C GLN A 71 3.45 -4.62 -6.25
N ILE A 72 3.72 -3.97 -7.37
CA ILE A 72 3.29 -2.61 -7.68
C ILE A 72 2.19 -2.68 -8.72
N TYR A 73 1.11 -1.94 -8.47
CA TYR A 73 -0.02 -1.84 -9.37
C TYR A 73 -0.15 -0.40 -9.86
N LYS A 74 -0.67 -0.19 -11.07
CA LYS A 74 -0.96 1.14 -11.59
C LYS A 74 -2.47 1.36 -11.64
N SER A 75 -2.90 2.54 -11.23
CA SER A 75 -4.27 2.98 -11.39
C SER A 75 -4.68 2.96 -12.87
N MET A 76 -5.93 2.59 -13.14
CA MET A 76 -6.53 2.67 -14.49
C MET A 76 -6.90 4.11 -14.87
N LEU A 77 -7.00 4.99 -13.86
CA LEU A 77 -7.56 6.34 -14.00
C LEU A 77 -6.50 7.44 -13.87
N SER A 78 -5.26 7.07 -13.52
CA SER A 78 -4.17 8.01 -13.26
C SER A 78 -2.82 7.35 -13.44
N ASP A 79 -1.74 8.15 -13.48
CA ASP A 79 -0.38 7.62 -13.57
C ASP A 79 0.22 7.17 -12.22
N MET A 80 -0.52 7.36 -11.12
CA MET A 80 -0.11 6.91 -9.78
C MET A 80 0.06 5.40 -9.70
N LEU A 81 1.15 5.00 -9.04
CA LEU A 81 1.37 3.63 -8.59
C LEU A 81 0.74 3.43 -7.22
N PHE A 82 0.14 2.27 -7.03
CA PHE A 82 -0.62 1.88 -5.87
C PHE A 82 -0.09 0.56 -5.32
N ILE A 83 0.23 0.54 -4.03
CA ILE A 83 0.88 -0.58 -3.36
C ILE A 83 0.09 -0.89 -2.08
N PRO A 84 -0.99 -1.68 -2.18
CA PRO A 84 -1.69 -2.16 -1.00
C PRO A 84 -0.89 -3.28 -0.36
N PHE A 85 -0.66 -3.21 0.95
CA PHE A 85 0.17 -4.21 1.64
C PHE A 85 -0.36 -4.53 3.05
N LYS A 86 0.11 -5.66 3.56
CA LYS A 86 -0.02 -6.06 4.96
C LYS A 86 1.36 -6.35 5.56
N ASP A 87 1.46 -6.21 6.86
CA ASP A 87 2.63 -6.52 7.67
C ASP A 87 2.21 -6.97 9.08
N LYS A 88 3.17 -7.39 9.91
CA LYS A 88 2.91 -7.94 11.26
C LYS A 88 2.39 -6.94 12.29
N THR A 89 2.34 -5.65 11.97
CA THR A 89 1.73 -4.61 12.82
C THR A 89 0.22 -4.51 12.65
N ASN A 90 -0.35 -5.02 11.56
CA ASN A 90 -1.80 -4.93 11.30
C ASN A 90 -2.59 -5.63 12.41
N GLY A 91 -3.63 -4.96 12.91
CA GLY A 91 -4.47 -5.42 14.01
C GLY A 91 -3.89 -5.21 15.41
N LYS A 92 -2.56 -5.01 15.53
CA LYS A 92 -1.91 -4.64 16.80
C LYS A 92 -1.91 -3.13 16.95
N THR A 93 -1.19 -2.47 16.05
CA THR A 93 -0.87 -1.03 16.11
C THR A 93 -1.21 -0.28 14.82
N THR A 94 -1.47 -0.99 13.72
CA THR A 94 -1.92 -0.44 12.43
C THR A 94 -3.24 -1.09 11.99
N GLU A 95 -3.90 -0.54 10.98
CA GLU A 95 -5.24 -0.98 10.57
C GLU A 95 -5.28 -2.48 10.22
N PRO A 96 -6.25 -3.26 10.74
CA PRO A 96 -6.35 -4.70 10.49
C PRO A 96 -6.47 -5.06 9.01
N GLY A 97 -7.11 -4.19 8.23
CA GLY A 97 -7.34 -4.39 6.79
C GLY A 97 -6.07 -4.27 5.93
N GLY A 98 -4.97 -3.77 6.49
CA GLY A 98 -3.77 -3.40 5.75
C GLY A 98 -3.65 -1.89 5.55
N ARG A 99 -2.57 -1.49 4.87
CA ARG A 99 -2.25 -0.08 4.59
C ARG A 99 -1.90 0.09 3.12
N TYR A 100 -1.89 1.33 2.66
CA TYR A 100 -1.55 1.68 1.30
C TYR A 100 -0.30 2.54 1.26
N LEU A 101 0.42 2.40 0.15
CA LEU A 101 1.43 3.34 -0.30
C LEU A 101 1.10 3.74 -1.72
N ASP A 102 1.27 5.02 -2.00
CA ASP A 102 1.32 5.53 -3.36
C ASP A 102 2.76 5.86 -3.71
N ALA A 103 3.13 5.61 -4.96
CA ALA A 103 4.45 5.94 -5.46
C ALA A 103 4.32 6.59 -6.85
N GLU A 104 5.32 7.40 -7.17
CA GLU A 104 5.46 8.04 -8.46
C GLU A 104 6.67 7.46 -9.21
N ILE A 105 6.60 7.48 -10.54
CA ILE A 105 7.74 7.16 -11.38
C ILE A 105 8.56 8.44 -11.50
N LEU A 106 9.54 8.61 -10.62
CA LEU A 106 10.21 9.89 -10.42
C LEU A 106 11.47 10.07 -11.28
N PHE A 107 11.99 8.99 -11.87
CA PHE A 107 13.28 9.03 -12.57
C PHE A 107 13.29 8.22 -13.88
N PRO A 108 14.16 8.60 -14.83
CA PRO A 108 14.47 7.75 -15.99
C PRO A 108 14.89 6.33 -15.55
N GLY A 109 14.51 5.32 -16.33
CA GLY A 109 14.90 3.93 -16.04
C GLY A 109 14.00 3.17 -15.05
N TYR A 110 12.81 3.71 -14.74
CA TYR A 110 11.83 3.12 -13.82
C TYR A 110 12.30 3.03 -12.36
N GLU A 111 13.09 4.01 -11.90
CA GLU A 111 13.38 4.12 -10.46
C GLU A 111 12.26 4.82 -9.70
N THR A 112 12.07 4.40 -8.46
CA THR A 112 11.13 5.01 -7.51
C THR A 112 11.71 5.00 -6.10
N THR A 113 11.00 5.65 -5.18
CA THR A 113 11.24 5.55 -3.75
C THR A 113 10.01 4.96 -3.08
N ILE A 114 10.19 3.84 -2.39
CA ILE A 114 9.18 3.26 -1.51
C ILE A 114 9.49 3.72 -0.09
N ASP A 115 8.66 4.60 0.46
CA ASP A 115 8.83 5.16 1.80
C ASP A 115 7.68 4.75 2.71
N PHE A 116 7.88 3.76 3.59
CA PHE A 116 6.80 3.32 4.49
C PHE A 116 6.44 4.36 5.55
N ASN A 117 7.22 5.43 5.73
CA ASN A 117 6.80 6.57 6.56
C ASN A 117 5.58 7.29 5.98
N MET A 118 5.34 7.13 4.68
CA MET A 118 4.19 7.67 3.96
C MET A 118 3.01 6.68 3.89
N ALA A 119 3.14 5.49 4.50
CA ALA A 119 2.07 4.51 4.48
C ALA A 119 0.86 5.04 5.24
N TYR A 120 -0.32 4.94 4.64
CA TYR A 120 -1.55 5.52 5.18
C TYR A 120 -2.67 4.49 5.27
N ASN A 121 -3.66 4.80 6.11
CA ASN A 121 -4.81 3.95 6.30
C ASN A 121 -5.84 4.14 5.18
N PRO A 122 -6.43 3.03 4.65
CA PRO A 122 -7.52 3.13 3.69
C PRO A 122 -8.70 3.91 4.25
N SER A 123 -9.46 4.64 3.42
CA SER A 123 -10.56 5.51 3.89
C SER A 123 -11.63 4.80 4.74
N CYS A 124 -11.81 3.49 4.53
CA CYS A 124 -12.72 2.65 5.31
C CYS A 124 -12.30 2.46 6.78
N ALA A 125 -11.02 2.68 7.12
CA ALA A 125 -10.55 2.72 8.50
C ALA A 125 -11.28 3.81 9.31
N TYR A 126 -11.60 4.92 8.66
CA TYR A 126 -12.28 6.04 9.30
C TYR A 126 -13.80 6.01 9.13
N ASN A 127 -14.31 5.42 8.06
CA ASN A 127 -15.74 5.36 7.76
C ASN A 127 -16.03 4.13 6.89
N ASP A 128 -16.76 3.19 7.48
CA ASP A 128 -17.13 1.92 6.89
C ASP A 128 -17.93 2.03 5.58
N LYS A 129 -18.49 3.19 5.25
CA LYS A 129 -19.18 3.44 3.97
C LYS A 129 -18.24 3.41 2.76
N PHE A 130 -16.93 3.64 2.95
CA PHE A 130 -15.97 3.62 1.84
C PHE A 130 -15.62 2.19 1.39
N ILE A 131 -15.40 2.06 0.08
CA ILE A 131 -14.98 0.81 -0.57
C ILE A 131 -13.45 0.83 -0.72
N CYS A 132 -12.80 -0.08 -0.01
CA CYS A 132 -11.34 -0.24 0.04
C CYS A 132 -10.90 -1.55 -0.58
N VAL A 133 -9.78 -1.51 -1.30
CA VAL A 133 -9.06 -2.69 -1.77
C VAL A 133 -8.52 -3.49 -0.58
N ILE A 134 -8.71 -4.82 -0.62
CA ILE A 134 -8.00 -5.72 0.29
C ILE A 134 -6.63 -6.00 -0.32
N PRO A 135 -5.52 -5.76 0.41
CA PRO A 135 -4.19 -6.10 -0.09
C PRO A 135 -4.10 -7.57 -0.50
N PRO A 136 -3.42 -7.88 -1.63
CA PRO A 136 -3.22 -9.25 -2.08
C PRO A 136 -2.29 -10.00 -1.12
N GLU A 137 -2.38 -11.33 -1.16
CA GLU A 137 -1.49 -12.21 -0.40
C GLU A 137 -0.01 -11.98 -0.78
N GLU A 138 0.27 -11.74 -2.06
CA GLU A 138 1.60 -11.40 -2.60
C GLU A 138 2.25 -10.19 -1.91
N ASN A 139 1.45 -9.25 -1.38
CA ASN A 139 1.93 -8.08 -0.62
C ASN A 139 1.71 -8.22 0.90
N SER A 140 1.64 -9.46 1.41
CA SER A 140 1.62 -9.72 2.85
C SER A 140 3.04 -9.98 3.36
N LEU A 141 3.68 -8.92 3.86
CA LEU A 141 5.06 -8.93 4.31
C LEU A 141 5.17 -9.60 5.69
N ASN A 142 6.01 -10.63 5.79
CA ASN A 142 6.25 -11.36 7.03
C ASN A 142 7.20 -10.63 8.01
N LEU A 143 7.03 -9.32 8.17
CA LEU A 143 7.89 -8.40 8.95
C LEU A 143 7.06 -7.32 9.65
N GLU A 144 7.57 -6.66 10.69
CA GLU A 144 6.89 -5.52 11.34
C GLU A 144 7.36 -4.19 10.75
N ILE A 145 6.44 -3.42 10.16
CA ILE A 145 6.73 -2.09 9.60
C ILE A 145 6.22 -1.02 10.56
N ARG A 146 7.12 -0.56 11.44
CA ARG A 146 6.85 0.45 12.47
C ARG A 146 7.07 1.87 11.95
N ALA A 147 6.57 2.14 10.74
CA ALA A 147 6.62 3.45 10.08
C ALA A 147 5.22 3.77 9.52
N GLY A 148 4.93 5.05 9.30
CA GLY A 148 3.67 5.51 8.72
C GLY A 148 2.52 5.63 9.71
N GLU A 149 1.30 5.63 9.19
CA GLU A 149 0.10 5.84 9.97
C GLU A 149 -0.21 4.62 10.86
N LYS A 150 -0.61 4.89 12.11
CA LYS A 150 -1.14 3.92 13.07
C LYS A 150 -2.66 3.80 12.91
N LYS A 151 -3.25 2.75 13.48
CA LYS A 151 -4.69 2.55 13.44
C LYS A 151 -5.44 3.74 14.05
N PHE A 152 -6.61 4.06 13.49
CA PHE A 152 -7.42 5.19 13.94
C PHE A 152 -8.15 4.92 15.26
N LYS A 153 -8.47 3.64 15.55
CA LYS A 153 -9.21 3.20 16.74
C LYS A 153 -8.53 2.01 17.43
#